data_AF-Q5ZIM4-F1
#
_entry.id   AF-Q5ZIM4-F1
#
_cell.length_a   1.000
_cell.length_b   1.000
_cell.length_c   1.000
_cell.angle_alpha   90.00
_cell.angle_beta   90.00
_cell.angle_gamma   90.00
#
_symmetry.space_group_name_H-M   'P 1'
#
loop_
_entity.id
_entity.type
_entity.pdbx_description
1 polymer ?
#
loop_
_entity_poly.entity_id
_entity_poly.type
_entity_poly.pdbx_seq_one_letter_code
_entity_poly.pdbx_strand_id
1 'polypeptide(L)'
;MDAGGGGGQSRVQGGPGSGGDEKPAPLWGRDRRDPPAGPEKEQELSEEDKQLQDELEMLVERLGEKDTSLYRPALEELRRQIRSSTTSMTSVPKPLKFLRPHYGKLKEIYENMAPGENKRFAADIISVLAMTMSGERECLKYRLVGSQEELASWGHEYVRHLAGEVAKEWQEIDEARQGTEGHAPHPGQEIVPLQHGFTMQ
;
A
#
# COMPACT_ATOMS: atom_id res chain seq x y z
N MET A 1 -73.74 -28.75 -33.92
CA MET A 1 -72.45 -28.13 -34.23
C MET A 1 -71.57 -29.25 -34.77
N ASP A 2 -71.19 -29.09 -36.04
CA ASP A 2 -70.34 -29.92 -36.92
C ASP A 2 -69.21 -30.67 -36.17
N ALA A 3 -69.16 -32.00 -36.24
CA ALA A 3 -68.57 -32.84 -37.30
C ALA A 3 -67.05 -32.99 -37.14
N GLY A 4 -66.66 -34.06 -36.43
CA GLY A 4 -65.30 -34.61 -36.42
C GLY A 4 -65.23 -35.87 -37.30
N GLY A 5 -64.22 -35.92 -38.16
CA GLY A 5 -63.80 -37.05 -39.00
C GLY A 5 -62.51 -36.64 -39.70
N GLY A 6 -61.55 -37.48 -40.06
CA GLY A 6 -61.36 -38.92 -40.00
C GLY A 6 -59.88 -39.18 -40.36
N GLY A 7 -59.40 -40.39 -40.13
CA GLY A 7 -57.97 -40.73 -40.15
C GLY A 7 -57.30 -40.89 -41.52
N GLY A 8 -56.05 -41.37 -41.51
CA GLY A 8 -55.36 -41.79 -42.72
C GLY A 8 -53.84 -41.94 -42.65
N GLN A 9 -53.39 -43.13 -42.25
CA GLN A 9 -52.25 -43.90 -42.82
C GLN A 9 -50.78 -43.51 -42.53
N SER A 10 -50.05 -44.51 -42.00
CA SER A 10 -48.59 -44.69 -42.00
C SER A 10 -48.03 -45.01 -43.39
N ARG A 11 -46.85 -44.48 -43.74
CA ARG A 11 -45.73 -45.28 -44.30
C ARG A 11 -44.37 -44.57 -44.18
N VAL A 12 -43.40 -45.37 -43.74
CA VAL A 12 -41.95 -45.21 -43.61
C VAL A 12 -41.18 -44.64 -44.81
N GLN A 13 -40.12 -43.84 -44.55
CA GLN A 13 -38.70 -44.15 -44.86
C GLN A 13 -37.75 -43.02 -44.46
N GLY A 14 -36.57 -43.39 -43.95
CA GLY A 14 -35.55 -42.48 -43.44
C GLY A 14 -34.59 -41.90 -44.49
N GLY A 15 -33.86 -40.88 -44.06
CA GLY A 15 -32.72 -40.25 -44.73
C GLY A 15 -32.06 -39.24 -43.77
N PRO A 16 -30.74 -39.01 -43.83
CA PRO A 16 -29.94 -38.72 -42.63
C PRO A 16 -29.58 -37.23 -42.40
N GLY A 17 -29.35 -36.88 -41.13
CA GLY A 17 -28.23 -36.04 -40.67
C GLY A 17 -28.16 -34.57 -41.10
N SER A 18 -28.80 -33.68 -40.32
CA SER A 18 -28.23 -32.35 -40.01
C SER A 18 -27.14 -32.53 -38.95
N GLY A 19 -25.97 -31.90 -38.94
CA GLY A 19 -25.54 -30.68 -39.58
C GLY A 19 -24.68 -29.94 -38.55
N GLY A 20 -23.41 -29.66 -38.87
CA GLY A 20 -22.58 -28.69 -38.15
C GLY A 20 -21.57 -29.25 -37.14
N ASP A 21 -20.44 -29.76 -37.63
CA ASP A 21 -19.18 -29.80 -36.88
C ASP A 21 -18.10 -29.17 -37.78
N GLU A 22 -18.02 -27.84 -37.74
CA GLU A 22 -16.90 -27.08 -38.30
C GLU A 22 -16.01 -26.60 -37.15
N LYS A 23 -14.88 -27.28 -36.97
CA LYS A 23 -13.70 -26.71 -36.30
C LYS A 23 -12.69 -26.29 -37.36
N PRO A 24 -12.38 -24.99 -37.50
CA PRO A 24 -11.12 -24.56 -38.08
C PRO A 24 -10.06 -24.35 -36.98
N ALA A 25 -8.85 -24.81 -37.28
CA ALA A 25 -7.62 -24.73 -36.50
C ALA A 25 -7.13 -23.26 -36.33
N PRO A 26 -6.21 -22.98 -35.37
CA PRO A 26 -5.80 -21.62 -35.06
C PRO A 26 -4.82 -21.07 -36.10
N LEU A 27 -5.24 -20.05 -36.83
CA LEU A 27 -4.42 -19.27 -37.75
C LEU A 27 -3.53 -18.31 -36.93
N TRP A 28 -2.35 -18.78 -36.52
CA TRP A 28 -1.27 -17.92 -36.06
C TRP A 28 -0.76 -17.10 -37.24
N GLY A 29 -1.10 -15.80 -37.28
CA GLY A 29 -0.55 -14.89 -38.28
C GLY A 29 -1.45 -13.70 -38.61
N ARG A 30 -1.59 -12.74 -37.70
CA ARG A 30 -1.80 -11.33 -38.08
C ARG A 30 -1.31 -10.39 -36.99
N ASP A 31 -0.07 -9.97 -37.18
CA ASP A 31 0.51 -8.65 -36.86
C ASP A 31 -0.53 -7.64 -36.32
N ARG A 32 -0.79 -7.69 -35.01
CA ARG A 32 -1.38 -6.56 -34.30
C ARG A 32 -0.21 -5.69 -33.87
N ARG A 33 0.18 -4.76 -34.74
CA ARG A 33 0.92 -3.58 -34.32
C ARG A 33 0.04 -2.85 -33.32
N ASP A 34 0.36 -3.01 -32.04
CA ASP A 34 -0.12 -2.09 -31.01
C ASP A 34 0.28 -0.67 -31.45
N PRO A 35 -0.66 0.28 -31.51
CA PRO A 35 -0.28 1.67 -31.73
C PRO A 35 0.67 2.06 -30.59
N PRO A 36 1.80 2.72 -30.87
CA PRO A 36 2.70 3.16 -29.81
C PRO A 36 1.87 4.03 -28.86
N ALA A 37 1.99 3.74 -27.56
CA ALA A 37 1.46 4.58 -26.51
C ALA A 37 1.85 6.03 -26.86
N GLY A 38 0.85 6.82 -27.23
CA GLY A 38 1.05 8.24 -27.49
C GLY A 38 1.73 8.86 -26.26
N PRO A 39 2.52 9.93 -26.44
CA PRO A 39 3.17 10.59 -25.32
C PRO A 39 2.11 10.82 -24.26
N GLU A 40 2.37 10.35 -23.04
CA GLU A 40 1.60 10.72 -21.87
C GLU A 40 1.44 12.23 -21.97
N LYS A 41 0.22 12.69 -22.29
CA LYS A 41 -0.08 14.10 -22.22
C LYS A 41 0.24 14.42 -20.77
N GLU A 42 1.32 15.16 -20.55
CA GLU A 42 1.39 16.12 -19.46
C GLU A 42 0.00 16.75 -19.43
N GLN A 43 -0.83 16.27 -18.52
CA GLN A 43 -2.08 16.92 -18.19
C GLN A 43 -1.60 18.31 -17.83
N GLU A 44 -1.94 19.31 -18.64
CA GLU A 44 -1.87 20.70 -18.21
C GLU A 44 -2.61 20.71 -16.86
N LEU A 45 -1.84 20.78 -15.78
CA LEU A 45 -2.38 20.87 -14.43
C LEU A 45 -3.37 22.02 -14.49
N SER A 46 -4.61 21.79 -14.02
CA SER A 46 -5.56 22.90 -13.92
C SER A 46 -4.92 24.02 -13.10
N GLU A 47 -5.32 25.28 -13.32
CA GLU A 47 -4.80 26.40 -12.54
C GLU A 47 -4.94 26.17 -11.02
N GLU A 48 -6.02 25.50 -10.61
CA GLU A 48 -6.24 25.04 -9.23
C GLU A 48 -5.22 24.00 -8.75
N ASP A 49 -4.89 23.01 -9.57
CA ASP A 49 -3.91 21.98 -9.21
C ASP A 49 -2.49 22.56 -9.13
N LYS A 50 -2.16 23.49 -10.02
CA LYS A 50 -0.88 24.21 -9.97
C LYS A 50 -0.78 25.07 -8.72
N GLN A 51 -1.84 25.81 -8.40
CA GLN A 51 -1.92 26.59 -7.16
C GLN A 51 -1.75 25.70 -5.92
N LEU A 52 -2.41 24.54 -5.89
CA LEU A 52 -2.26 23.57 -4.79
C LEU A 52 -0.82 23.06 -4.69
N GLN A 53 -0.19 22.74 -5.81
CA GLN A 53 1.21 22.30 -5.83
C GLN A 53 2.15 23.39 -5.30
N ASP A 54 2.02 24.61 -5.79
CA ASP A 54 2.85 25.76 -5.40
C ASP A 54 2.68 26.08 -3.91
N GLU A 55 1.46 25.99 -3.38
CA GLU A 55 1.18 26.18 -1.94
C GLU A 55 1.84 25.10 -1.09
N LEU A 56 1.74 23.82 -1.48
CA LEU A 56 2.37 22.72 -0.75
C LEU A 56 3.89 22.85 -0.76
N GLU A 57 4.49 23.24 -1.89
CA GLU A 57 5.93 23.47 -2.00
C GLU A 57 6.38 24.61 -1.09
N MET A 58 5.68 25.75 -1.11
CA MET A 58 5.97 26.89 -0.22
C MET A 58 5.88 26.49 1.26
N LEU A 59 4.91 25.67 1.65
CA LEU A 59 4.79 25.17 3.02
C LEU A 59 5.99 24.32 3.44
N VAL A 60 6.46 23.44 2.54
CA VAL A 60 7.66 22.63 2.79
C VAL A 60 8.92 23.49 2.86
N GLU A 61 9.05 24.51 2.01
CA GLU A 61 10.17 25.46 2.07
C GLU A 61 10.22 26.19 3.41
N ARG A 62 9.07 26.69 3.87
CA ARG A 62 8.96 27.38 5.16
C ARG A 62 9.35 26.50 6.35
N LEU A 63 9.12 25.20 6.27
CA LEU A 63 9.57 24.24 7.29
C LEU A 63 11.08 24.00 7.27
N GLY A 64 11.77 24.33 6.18
CA GLY A 64 13.24 24.27 6.06
C GLY A 64 13.95 25.56 6.49
N GLU A 65 13.21 26.63 6.77
CA GLU A 65 13.77 27.91 7.21
C GLU A 65 14.20 27.89 8.68
N LYS A 66 15.02 28.88 9.07
CA LYS A 66 15.52 29.01 10.46
C LYS A 66 14.44 29.47 11.45
N ASP A 67 13.40 30.14 10.97
CA ASP A 67 12.35 30.68 11.83
C ASP A 67 11.34 29.60 12.22
N THR A 68 11.57 28.98 13.38
CA THR A 68 10.71 27.92 13.92
C THR A 68 9.32 28.40 14.31
N SER A 69 9.08 29.73 14.44
CA SER A 69 7.75 30.26 14.76
C SER A 69 6.74 29.99 13.65
N LEU A 70 7.23 29.81 12.42
CA LEU A 70 6.43 29.55 11.23
C LEU A 70 6.12 28.07 11.01
N TYR A 71 6.78 27.15 11.74
CA TYR A 71 6.61 25.71 11.54
C TYR A 71 5.20 25.27 11.89
N ARG A 72 4.68 25.73 13.03
CA ARG A 72 3.37 25.30 13.51
C ARG A 72 2.25 25.69 12.52
N PRO A 73 2.15 26.95 12.06
CA PRO A 73 1.20 27.32 10.99
C PRO A 73 1.37 26.51 9.71
N ALA A 74 2.62 26.26 9.29
CA ALA A 74 2.88 25.50 8.06
C ALA A 74 2.43 24.03 8.16
N LEU A 75 2.70 23.36 9.29
CA LEU A 75 2.25 21.99 9.55
C LEU A 75 0.73 21.88 9.65
N GLU A 76 0.08 22.86 10.29
CA GLU A 76 -1.39 22.90 10.39
C GLU A 76 -2.04 23.03 9.01
N GLU A 77 -1.46 23.87 8.14
CA GLU A 77 -1.96 24.05 6.78
C GLU A 77 -1.71 22.81 5.90
N LEU A 78 -0.54 22.18 5.99
CA LEU A 78 -0.29 20.89 5.32
C LEU A 78 -1.32 19.83 5.73
N ARG A 79 -1.58 19.70 7.03
CA ARG A 79 -2.61 18.79 7.54
C ARG A 79 -3.98 19.13 6.97
N ARG A 80 -4.36 20.41 6.94
CA ARG A 80 -5.65 20.87 6.41
C ARG A 80 -5.80 20.46 4.95
N GLN A 81 -4.80 20.73 4.12
CA GLN A 81 -4.83 20.41 2.69
C GLN A 81 -4.92 18.90 2.45
N ILE A 82 -4.09 18.10 3.12
CA ILE A 82 -4.13 16.62 3.03
C ILE A 82 -5.52 16.10 3.42
N ARG A 83 -6.02 16.48 4.61
CA ARG A 83 -7.29 15.97 5.13
C ARG A 83 -8.47 16.37 4.25
N SER A 84 -8.49 17.62 3.78
CA SER A 84 -9.55 18.13 2.90
C SER A 84 -9.68 17.32 1.59
N SER A 85 -8.57 16.78 1.09
CA SER A 85 -8.54 15.98 -0.13
C SER A 85 -8.77 14.47 0.09
N THR A 86 -8.76 14.02 1.35
CA THR A 86 -9.00 12.61 1.72
C THR A 86 -10.46 12.25 2.00
N THR A 87 -11.39 13.22 1.97
CA THR A 87 -12.81 12.97 2.27
C THR A 87 -13.55 12.18 1.18
N SER A 88 -12.92 11.99 0.01
CA SER A 88 -13.53 11.37 -1.16
C SER A 88 -12.89 10.01 -1.44
N MET A 89 -13.70 9.04 -1.88
CA MET A 89 -13.27 7.69 -2.27
C MET A 89 -12.57 7.73 -3.64
N THR A 90 -11.38 8.33 -3.69
CA THR A 90 -10.57 8.49 -4.90
C THR A 90 -9.18 7.87 -4.72
N SER A 91 -8.58 7.41 -5.81
CA SER A 91 -7.19 6.91 -5.80
C SER A 91 -6.22 8.03 -5.41
N VAL A 92 -5.32 7.75 -4.46
CA VAL A 92 -4.25 8.62 -3.89
C VAL A 92 -4.51 10.14 -4.03
N PRO A 93 -4.90 10.84 -2.94
CA PRO A 93 -5.19 12.28 -2.96
C PRO A 93 -4.10 13.13 -3.64
N LYS A 94 -4.53 14.17 -4.39
CA LYS A 94 -3.60 15.08 -5.10
C LYS A 94 -2.53 15.70 -4.19
N PRO A 95 -2.84 16.17 -2.96
CA PRO A 95 -1.80 16.70 -2.08
C PRO A 95 -0.68 15.71 -1.79
N LEU A 96 -1.02 14.42 -1.61
CA LEU A 96 0.00 13.40 -1.39
C LEU A 96 0.84 13.16 -2.65
N LYS A 97 0.23 13.21 -3.84
CA LYS A 97 0.97 13.11 -5.11
C LYS A 97 1.98 14.26 -5.27
N PHE A 98 1.57 15.49 -4.96
CA PHE A 98 2.44 16.66 -5.05
C PHE A 98 3.50 16.71 -3.95
N LEU A 99 3.24 16.12 -2.78
CA LEU A 99 4.23 16.05 -1.70
C LEU A 99 5.26 14.93 -1.88
N ARG A 100 5.01 13.91 -2.71
CA ARG A 100 5.94 12.79 -2.95
C ARG A 100 7.37 13.21 -3.30
N PRO A 101 7.60 14.15 -4.25
CA PRO A 101 8.96 14.63 -4.55
C PRO A 101 9.66 15.26 -3.35
N HIS A 102 8.91 15.80 -2.40
CA HIS A 102 9.42 16.46 -1.20
C HIS A 102 9.61 15.52 0.00
N TYR A 103 9.33 14.21 -0.13
CA TYR A 103 9.42 13.25 0.97
C TYR A 103 10.81 13.22 1.62
N GLY A 104 11.88 13.22 0.81
CA GLY A 104 13.25 13.28 1.31
C GLY A 104 13.54 14.56 2.11
N LYS A 105 13.15 15.71 1.56
CA LYS A 105 13.31 17.03 2.20
C LYS A 105 12.55 17.11 3.53
N LEU A 106 11.32 16.59 3.58
CA LEU A 106 10.53 16.53 4.82
C LEU A 106 11.19 15.68 5.91
N LYS A 107 11.83 14.57 5.53
CA LYS A 107 12.61 13.75 6.47
C LYS A 107 13.83 14.50 6.99
N GLU A 108 14.58 15.17 6.11
CA GLU A 108 15.72 16.00 6.53
C GLU A 108 15.31 17.13 7.48
N ILE A 109 14.20 17.81 7.18
CA ILE A 109 13.61 18.82 8.05
C ILE A 109 13.30 18.21 9.42
N TYR A 110 12.58 17.08 9.46
CA TYR A 110 12.23 16.38 10.70
C TYR A 110 13.47 16.02 11.55
N GLU A 111 14.52 15.49 10.93
CA GLU A 111 15.75 15.13 11.64
C GLU A 111 16.40 16.37 12.28
N ASN A 112 16.41 17.51 11.57
CA ASN A 112 16.95 18.77 12.05
C ASN A 112 16.06 19.53 13.03
N MET A 113 14.77 19.19 13.16
CA MET A 113 13.88 19.81 14.14
C MET A 113 14.32 19.50 15.57
N ALA A 114 14.21 20.50 16.46
CA ALA A 114 14.35 20.31 17.89
C ALA A 114 13.26 19.36 18.43
N PRO A 115 13.56 18.52 19.45
CA PRO A 115 12.55 17.69 20.09
C PRO A 115 11.39 18.54 20.62
N GLY A 116 10.16 18.16 20.29
CA GLY A 116 8.98 18.94 20.69
C GLY A 116 7.74 18.61 19.88
N GLU A 117 6.71 19.42 20.04
CA GLU A 117 5.41 19.25 19.37
C GLU A 117 5.53 19.34 17.85
N ASN A 118 6.32 20.28 17.33
CA ASN A 118 6.49 20.45 15.89
C ASN A 118 7.16 19.23 15.24
N LYS A 119 8.17 18.63 15.91
CA LYS A 119 8.83 17.41 15.41
C LYS A 119 7.88 16.22 15.38
N ARG A 120 7.10 16.03 16.45
CA ARG A 120 6.07 14.98 16.51
C ARG A 120 5.00 15.17 15.44
N PHE A 121 4.57 16.42 15.20
CA PHE A 121 3.57 16.71 14.19
C PHE A 121 4.12 16.54 12.76
N ALA A 122 5.36 16.94 12.51
CA ALA A 122 6.04 16.63 11.25
C ALA A 122 6.13 15.11 11.01
N ALA A 123 6.37 14.31 12.05
CA ALA A 123 6.33 12.85 11.94
C ALA A 123 4.95 12.32 11.52
N ASP A 124 3.85 12.88 12.01
CA ASP A 124 2.51 12.46 11.55
C ASP A 124 2.32 12.74 10.05
N ILE A 125 2.75 13.91 9.56
CA ILE A 125 2.68 14.25 8.13
C ILE A 125 3.52 13.27 7.29
N ILE A 126 4.75 12.98 7.74
CA ILE A 126 5.65 12.05 7.05
C ILE A 126 5.06 10.63 7.06
N SER A 127 4.46 10.20 8.18
CA SER A 127 3.78 8.90 8.29
C SER A 127 2.66 8.76 7.26
N VAL A 128 1.82 9.79 7.11
CA VAL A 128 0.72 9.78 6.14
C VAL A 128 1.27 9.80 4.71
N LEU A 129 2.32 10.57 4.44
CA LEU A 129 2.94 10.60 3.10
C LEU A 129 3.60 9.25 2.73
N ALA A 130 4.19 8.58 3.72
CA ALA A 130 4.87 7.28 3.55
C ALA A 130 3.94 6.18 3.02
N MET A 131 2.63 6.24 3.29
CA MET A 131 1.65 5.28 2.73
C MET A 131 1.63 5.27 1.19
N THR A 132 2.14 6.35 0.58
CA THR A 132 2.19 6.53 -0.87
C THR A 132 3.57 6.25 -1.44
N MET A 133 4.56 5.97 -0.59
CA MET A 133 5.92 5.61 -0.96
C MET A 133 6.03 4.07 -1.02
N SER A 134 6.99 3.57 -1.78
CA SER A 134 7.26 2.13 -1.87
C SER A 134 8.11 1.57 -0.72
N GLY A 135 8.52 2.43 0.21
CA GLY A 135 9.29 2.02 1.39
C GLY A 135 8.38 1.35 2.41
N GLU A 136 8.48 0.04 2.55
CA GLU A 136 7.76 -0.69 3.59
C GLU A 136 8.19 -0.18 4.98
N ARG A 137 7.24 -0.03 5.91
CA ARG A 137 7.42 0.24 7.36
C ARG A 137 7.70 1.68 7.77
N GLU A 138 7.90 2.60 6.83
CA GLU A 138 8.14 4.00 7.21
C GLU A 138 6.87 4.66 7.78
N CYS A 139 5.69 4.23 7.36
CA CYS A 139 4.42 4.73 7.89
C CYS A 139 4.31 4.46 9.39
N LEU A 140 4.49 3.19 9.82
CA LEU A 140 4.46 2.79 11.23
C LEU A 140 5.59 3.44 12.03
N LYS A 141 6.82 3.48 11.48
CA LYS A 141 7.98 4.10 12.13
C LYS A 141 7.69 5.54 12.57
N TYR A 142 7.23 6.38 11.64
CA TYR A 142 6.95 7.78 11.94
C TYR A 142 5.70 7.93 12.81
N ARG A 143 4.72 7.04 12.67
CA ARG A 143 3.52 7.07 13.54
C ARG A 143 3.86 6.86 15.02
N LEU A 144 4.80 5.96 15.34
CA LEU A 144 5.20 5.68 16.73
C LEU A 144 5.84 6.89 17.42
N VAL A 145 6.49 7.78 16.67
CA VAL A 145 7.15 9.00 17.17
C VAL A 145 6.30 10.26 16.95
N GLY A 146 5.08 10.11 16.44
CA GLY A 146 4.15 11.19 16.10
C GLY A 146 3.45 11.85 17.31
N SER A 147 2.51 12.75 17.05
CA SER A 147 1.78 13.52 18.09
C SER A 147 0.69 12.73 18.81
N GLN A 148 0.51 11.45 18.48
CA GLN A 148 -0.58 10.59 18.97
C GLN A 148 -1.98 11.13 18.65
N GLU A 149 -2.10 12.04 17.65
CA GLU A 149 -3.40 12.50 17.14
C GLU A 149 -4.25 11.31 16.68
N GLU A 150 -5.57 11.38 16.85
CA GLU A 150 -6.49 10.31 16.48
C GLU A 150 -6.28 9.84 15.03
N LEU A 151 -6.06 8.53 14.84
CA LEU A 151 -5.76 7.94 13.53
C LEU A 151 -6.84 8.24 12.48
N ALA A 152 -8.11 8.25 12.90
CA ALA A 152 -9.25 8.50 12.03
C ALA A 152 -9.24 9.93 11.45
N SER A 153 -8.55 10.88 12.09
CA SER A 153 -8.49 12.26 11.60
C SER A 153 -7.82 12.36 10.22
N TRP A 154 -6.92 11.43 9.90
CA TRP A 154 -6.19 11.34 8.63
C TRP A 154 -6.91 10.52 7.55
N GLY A 155 -8.08 9.95 7.87
CA GLY A 155 -8.92 9.20 6.94
C GLY A 155 -8.72 7.69 6.99
N HIS A 156 -9.74 6.95 6.53
CA HIS A 156 -9.79 5.49 6.66
C HIS A 156 -8.70 4.75 5.88
N GLU A 157 -8.25 5.28 4.74
CA GLU A 157 -7.18 4.66 3.96
C GLU A 157 -5.86 4.63 4.73
N TYR A 158 -5.55 5.71 5.47
CA TYR A 158 -4.38 5.75 6.34
C TYR A 158 -4.49 4.69 7.45
N VAL A 159 -5.64 4.60 8.12
CA VAL A 159 -5.89 3.58 9.16
C VAL A 159 -5.72 2.17 8.61
N ARG A 160 -6.30 1.88 7.43
CA ARG A 160 -6.17 0.57 6.78
C ARG A 160 -4.71 0.25 6.46
N HIS A 161 -3.98 1.21 5.88
CA HIS A 161 -2.59 1.02 5.50
C HIS A 161 -1.72 0.73 6.73
N LEU A 162 -1.86 1.55 7.78
CA LEU A 162 -1.14 1.39 9.04
C LEU A 162 -1.44 0.04 9.71
N ALA A 163 -2.70 -0.37 9.75
CA ALA A 163 -3.08 -1.69 10.28
C ALA A 163 -2.41 -2.84 9.52
N GLY A 164 -2.26 -2.70 8.20
CA GLY A 164 -1.52 -3.65 7.37
C GLY A 164 -0.04 -3.73 7.74
N GLU A 165 0.63 -2.60 7.97
CA GLU A 165 2.03 -2.59 8.42
C GLU A 165 2.19 -3.21 9.82
N VAL A 166 1.29 -2.90 10.76
CA VAL A 166 1.31 -3.48 12.11
C VAL A 166 1.13 -5.00 12.05
N ALA A 167 0.22 -5.50 11.22
CA ALA A 167 -0.01 -6.93 11.07
C ALA A 167 1.23 -7.65 10.51
N LYS A 168 1.89 -7.06 9.49
CA LYS A 168 3.14 -7.58 8.94
C LYS A 168 4.25 -7.62 10.00
N GLU A 169 4.45 -6.51 10.73
CA GLU A 169 5.48 -6.43 11.76
C GLU A 169 5.27 -7.49 12.86
N TRP A 170 4.02 -7.72 13.26
CA TRP A 170 3.70 -8.77 14.23
C TRP A 170 4.07 -10.17 13.72
N GLN A 171 3.75 -10.47 12.45
CA GLN A 171 4.08 -11.77 11.85
C GLN A 171 5.60 -11.99 11.81
N GLU A 172 6.37 -10.99 11.40
CA GLU A 172 7.83 -11.10 11.33
C GLU A 172 8.47 -11.29 12.72
N ILE A 173 7.96 -10.61 13.74
CA ILE A 173 8.42 -10.80 15.13
C ILE A 173 8.14 -12.23 15.60
N ASP A 174 6.97 -12.79 15.26
CA ASP A 174 6.59 -14.14 15.66
C ASP A 174 7.44 -15.20 14.95
N GLU A 175 7.68 -15.05 13.65
CA GLU A 175 8.58 -15.92 12.87
C GLU A 175 10.02 -15.87 13.40
N ALA A 176 10.53 -14.66 13.72
CA ALA A 176 11.87 -14.49 14.28
C ALA A 176 12.03 -15.15 15.66
N ARG A 177 10.98 -15.11 16.49
CA ARG A 177 10.95 -15.79 17.80
C ARG A 177 10.99 -17.30 17.64
N GLN A 178 10.16 -17.86 16.76
CA GLN A 178 10.14 -19.31 16.51
C GLN A 178 11.46 -19.82 15.89
N GLY A 179 12.10 -19.01 15.05
CA GLY A 179 13.42 -19.33 14.47
C GLY A 179 14.58 -19.29 15.47
N THR A 180 14.48 -18.51 16.56
CA THR A 180 15.51 -18.44 17.62
C THR A 180 15.35 -19.55 18.67
N GLU A 181 14.13 -20.00 18.95
CA GLU A 181 13.88 -21.13 19.87
C GLU A 181 14.31 -22.49 19.29
N GLY A 182 14.47 -22.62 17.96
CA GLY A 182 14.97 -23.83 17.30
C GLY A 182 16.49 -24.06 17.37
N HIS A 183 17.28 -23.11 17.89
CA HIS A 183 18.75 -23.22 17.99
C HIS A 183 19.28 -23.31 19.43
N ALA A 184 18.43 -23.43 20.45
CA ALA A 184 18.92 -23.67 21.80
C ALA A 184 19.55 -25.09 21.87
N PRO A 185 20.86 -25.25 22.12
CA PRO A 185 21.41 -26.58 22.35
C PRO A 185 20.78 -27.11 23.63
N HIS A 186 20.15 -28.29 23.54
CA HIS A 186 19.64 -29.01 24.70
C HIS A 186 20.74 -29.13 25.77
N PRO A 187 20.56 -28.63 27.01
CA PRO A 187 21.46 -28.93 28.11
C PRO A 187 21.18 -30.37 28.57
N GLY A 188 21.68 -31.33 27.81
CA GLY A 188 21.30 -32.74 27.96
C GLY A 188 22.40 -33.77 27.67
N GLN A 189 23.66 -33.35 27.55
CA GLN A 189 24.78 -34.30 27.50
C GLN A 189 25.60 -34.24 28.78
N GLU A 190 25.10 -35.02 29.75
CA GLU A 190 25.86 -35.92 30.61
C GLU A 190 27.25 -35.44 31.06
N ILE A 191 27.28 -34.78 32.22
CA ILE A 191 28.51 -34.67 33.02
C ILE A 191 28.73 -36.04 33.66
N VAL A 192 29.50 -36.89 32.98
CA VAL A 192 29.97 -38.16 33.55
C VAL A 192 30.96 -37.83 34.68
N PRO A 193 30.73 -38.25 35.94
CA PRO A 193 31.73 -38.02 36.98
C PRO A 193 32.94 -38.94 36.73
N LEU A 194 34.09 -38.32 36.45
CA LEU A 194 35.39 -38.99 36.43
C LEU A 194 35.68 -39.59 37.81
N GLN A 195 35.41 -40.89 37.97
CA GLN A 195 35.97 -41.66 39.09
C GLN A 195 37.49 -41.74 38.92
N HIS A 196 38.20 -40.87 39.62
CA HIS A 196 39.63 -41.02 39.86
C HIS A 196 39.82 -42.19 40.81
N GLY A 197 40.60 -43.17 40.36
CA GLY A 197 41.03 -44.30 41.18
C GLY A 197 41.74 -43.80 42.44
N PHE A 198 41.18 -44.16 43.59
CA PHE A 198 41.84 -44.06 44.88
C PHE A 198 42.26 -45.48 45.27
N THR A 199 43.46 -45.87 44.87
CA THR A 199 44.13 -47.08 45.37
C THR A 199 44.49 -46.82 46.83
N MET A 200 43.85 -47.54 47.75
CA MET A 200 44.28 -47.62 49.16
C MET A 200 45.19 -48.82 49.35
N GLN A 201 46.36 -48.54 49.96
CA GLN A 201 47.30 -49.41 50.68
C GLN A 201 47.92 -50.60 49.95
#